data_AF-Q93WT5-F1
#
_entry.id   AF-Q93WT5-F1
#
_cell.length_a   1.000
_cell.length_b   1.000
_cell.length_c   1.000
_cell.angle_alpha   90.00
_cell.angle_beta   90.00
_cell.angle_gamma   90.00
#
_symmetry.space_group_name_H-M   'P 1'
#
loop_
_entity.id
_entity.type
_entity.pdbx_description
1 polymer ?
#
loop_
_entity_poly.entity_id
_entity_poly.type
_entity_poly.pdbx_seq_one_letter_code
_entity_poly.pdbx_strand_id
1 'polypeptide(L)'
;KRGSFAGGPAVEGFDYRSILGQCCENPVGYVQIPVGVAGPLLLDGEEYMVPMATTEGCLVASTNRGFKAIYASGGAESVLFNDSMTRAPIVRFHSVVRAAQLKFFVENPLNFDALAVVFNMSSRFAKLEKIRCAIAGRNLYLRFSCSTGDAMGMNMISKGVQCVIEFLQNEFPDMEVVGISGNFCSDKKAAAVNWIEGRGKSVTCEAVIKEELVRKVLKTDVDSLVKLNVNKNLVGSAMAGALGGFNAHASNIVSAVFIATGQDPAQNIESSHCITLMEADGNDLHISVTMPSIEVGTVGGGTQLASQSACLNLLGVKGAGKDSPGLNSRQLARIVAGAVLAGELSLMSAIASGQLVKSHMKYNRSNPDVANLASVKHR
;
A
#
# COMPACT_ATOMS: atom_id res chain seq x y z
N LYS A 1 11.92 18.75 -32.43
CA LYS A 1 11.48 17.72 -33.40
C LYS A 1 10.97 16.52 -32.61
N ARG A 2 9.65 16.38 -32.47
CA ARG A 2 9.02 15.24 -31.78
C ARG A 2 9.17 14.02 -32.69
N GLY A 3 9.77 12.94 -32.18
CA GLY A 3 10.02 11.73 -32.94
C GLY A 3 8.71 11.18 -33.52
N SER A 4 8.70 10.95 -34.83
CA SER A 4 7.66 10.18 -35.50
C SER A 4 7.69 8.76 -34.94
N PHE A 5 6.54 8.31 -34.42
CA PHE A 5 6.32 6.92 -34.00
C PHE A 5 6.69 5.98 -35.14
N ALA A 6 7.73 5.16 -34.93
CA ALA A 6 8.06 4.08 -35.83
C ALA A 6 7.17 2.87 -35.53
N GLY A 7 6.10 2.70 -36.31
CA GLY A 7 5.68 1.39 -36.83
C GLY A 7 4.96 0.37 -35.93
N GLY A 8 4.62 0.65 -34.67
CA GLY A 8 3.69 -0.19 -33.91
C GLY A 8 2.24 0.24 -34.13
N PRO A 9 1.26 -0.68 -34.31
CA PRO A 9 -0.14 -0.28 -34.46
C PRO A 9 -0.61 0.35 -33.14
N ALA A 10 -0.82 1.67 -33.15
CA ALA A 10 -1.49 2.34 -32.05
C ALA A 10 -2.87 1.70 -31.88
N VAL A 11 -3.24 1.38 -30.64
CA VAL A 11 -4.57 0.85 -30.35
C VAL A 11 -5.58 1.98 -30.54
N GLU A 12 -6.54 1.78 -31.44
CA GLU A 12 -7.56 2.79 -31.73
C GLU A 12 -8.39 3.12 -30.48
N GLY A 13 -8.74 4.41 -30.32
CA GLY A 13 -9.60 4.89 -29.22
C GLY A 13 -8.89 5.22 -27.91
N PHE A 14 -7.58 5.02 -27.79
CA PHE A 14 -6.81 5.42 -26.59
C PHE A 14 -6.20 6.82 -26.74
N ASP A 15 -6.39 7.69 -25.73
CA ASP A 15 -5.75 9.01 -25.69
C ASP A 15 -4.29 8.92 -25.22
N TYR A 16 -3.38 8.69 -26.16
CA TYR A 16 -1.94 8.66 -25.88
C TYR A 16 -1.39 9.99 -25.35
N ARG A 17 -2.07 11.13 -25.56
CA ARG A 17 -1.59 12.41 -25.02
C ARG A 17 -1.67 12.44 -23.50
N SER A 18 -2.60 11.69 -22.90
CA SER A 18 -2.78 11.60 -21.45
C SER A 18 -1.61 10.90 -20.73
N ILE A 19 -0.80 10.08 -21.42
CA ILE A 19 0.31 9.33 -20.81
C ILE A 19 1.70 9.91 -21.10
N LEU A 20 1.85 10.66 -22.20
CA LEU A 20 3.15 11.14 -22.67
C LEU A 20 3.73 12.21 -21.75
N GLY A 21 4.97 11.99 -21.29
CA GLY A 21 5.70 12.90 -20.40
C GLY A 21 5.18 12.93 -18.96
N GLN A 22 4.30 11.99 -18.60
CA GLN A 22 3.71 11.89 -17.26
C GLN A 22 3.71 10.46 -16.72
N CYS A 23 3.33 9.47 -17.52
CA CYS A 23 3.11 8.10 -17.08
C CYS A 23 3.95 7.04 -17.82
N CYS A 24 4.27 7.26 -19.10
CA CYS A 24 5.04 6.28 -19.88
C CYS A 24 5.78 6.92 -21.07
N GLU A 25 7.00 6.46 -21.32
CA GLU A 25 7.81 6.78 -22.49
C GLU A 25 7.69 5.69 -23.57
N ASN A 26 7.86 6.06 -24.84
CA ASN A 26 7.87 5.13 -25.98
C ASN A 26 6.65 4.16 -26.01
N PRO A 27 5.41 4.65 -25.91
CA PRO A 27 4.25 3.77 -25.80
C PRO A 27 4.01 2.98 -27.08
N VAL A 28 3.77 1.67 -26.95
CA VAL A 28 3.43 0.78 -28.08
C VAL A 28 1.97 0.31 -28.06
N GLY A 29 1.21 0.69 -27.04
CA GLY A 29 -0.10 0.15 -26.71
C GLY A 29 -0.40 0.27 -25.23
N TYR A 30 -1.36 -0.52 -24.76
CA TYR A 30 -1.65 -0.69 -23.33
C TYR A 30 -2.03 -2.15 -23.06
N VAL A 31 -1.89 -2.57 -21.80
CA VAL A 31 -2.31 -3.89 -21.33
C VAL A 31 -3.68 -3.77 -20.68
N GLN A 32 -4.61 -4.64 -21.05
CA GLN A 32 -5.91 -4.75 -20.41
C GLN A 32 -5.83 -5.72 -19.22
N ILE A 33 -6.20 -5.23 -18.04
CA ILE A 33 -6.32 -6.03 -16.82
C ILE A 33 -7.80 -6.02 -16.41
N PRO A 34 -8.44 -7.18 -16.20
CA PRO A 34 -9.83 -7.24 -15.74
C PRO A 34 -9.99 -6.51 -14.40
N VAL A 35 -11.04 -5.67 -14.28
CA VAL A 35 -11.40 -4.98 -13.03
C VAL A 35 -12.72 -5.54 -12.54
N GLY A 36 -12.69 -6.21 -11.38
CA GLY A 36 -13.88 -6.61 -10.64
C GLY A 36 -14.19 -5.64 -9.50
N VAL A 37 -15.37 -5.78 -8.90
CA VAL A 37 -15.76 -5.01 -7.72
C VAL A 37 -16.16 -5.97 -6.61
N ALA A 38 -15.65 -5.75 -5.41
CA ALA A 38 -16.06 -6.44 -4.19
C ALA A 38 -16.73 -5.44 -3.24
N GLY A 39 -17.88 -5.80 -2.64
CA GLY A 39 -18.55 -4.94 -1.68
C GLY A 39 -20.01 -5.32 -1.38
N PRO A 40 -20.67 -4.54 -0.50
CA PRO A 40 -20.10 -3.37 0.18
C PRO A 40 -19.14 -3.77 1.32
N LEU A 41 -18.03 -3.03 1.44
CA LEU A 41 -17.24 -2.95 2.67
C LEU A 41 -17.88 -1.88 3.56
N LEU A 42 -18.43 -2.27 4.70
CA LEU A 42 -18.85 -1.33 5.75
C LEU A 42 -17.65 -1.03 6.65
N LEU A 43 -17.12 0.19 6.55
CA LEU A 43 -15.92 0.64 7.24
C LEU A 43 -16.15 2.03 7.82
N ASP A 44 -15.91 2.19 9.13
CA ASP A 44 -16.06 3.47 9.84
C ASP A 44 -17.46 4.11 9.65
N GLY A 45 -18.50 3.27 9.55
CA GLY A 45 -19.89 3.69 9.33
C GLY A 45 -20.27 3.97 7.88
N GLU A 46 -19.34 3.86 6.93
CA GLU A 46 -19.56 4.15 5.51
C GLU A 46 -19.39 2.90 4.62
N GLU A 47 -20.10 2.87 3.49
CA GLU A 47 -20.07 1.74 2.55
C GLU A 47 -19.19 2.02 1.32
N TYR A 48 -18.32 1.06 0.99
CA TYR A 48 -17.42 1.16 -0.17
C TYR A 48 -17.54 -0.04 -1.10
N MET A 49 -17.63 0.24 -2.40
CA MET A 49 -17.53 -0.76 -3.47
C MET A 49 -16.09 -0.76 -3.99
N VAL A 50 -15.29 -1.75 -3.57
CA VAL A 50 -13.84 -1.75 -3.78
C VAL A 50 -13.48 -2.32 -5.16
N PRO A 51 -12.89 -1.51 -6.06
CA PRO A 51 -12.44 -1.97 -7.36
C PRO A 51 -11.11 -2.74 -7.23
N MET A 52 -10.99 -3.86 -7.93
CA MET A 52 -9.85 -4.77 -7.87
C MET A 52 -9.45 -5.22 -9.28
N ALA A 53 -8.27 -4.78 -9.74
CA ALA A 53 -7.72 -5.16 -11.03
C ALA A 53 -6.83 -6.39 -10.89
N THR A 54 -7.23 -7.52 -11.44
CA THR A 54 -6.50 -8.78 -11.28
C THR A 54 -6.79 -9.78 -12.40
N THR A 55 -5.84 -10.67 -12.64
CA THR A 55 -6.01 -11.87 -13.46
C THR A 55 -6.03 -13.15 -12.63
N GLU A 56 -5.92 -13.05 -11.30
CA GLU A 56 -6.01 -14.19 -10.39
C GLU A 56 -7.48 -14.57 -10.15
N GLY A 57 -7.87 -15.76 -10.60
CA GLY A 57 -9.19 -16.32 -10.31
C GLY A 57 -9.41 -16.47 -8.80
N CYS A 58 -10.67 -16.39 -8.37
CA CYS A 58 -11.12 -16.33 -6.97
C CYS A 58 -10.82 -15.05 -6.19
N LEU A 59 -9.84 -14.21 -6.56
CA LEU A 59 -9.41 -13.12 -5.68
C LEU A 59 -10.55 -12.18 -5.28
N VAL A 60 -11.24 -11.59 -6.27
CA VAL A 60 -12.38 -10.67 -6.04
C VAL A 60 -13.51 -11.37 -5.29
N ALA A 61 -13.84 -12.61 -5.66
CA ALA A 61 -14.90 -13.38 -5.01
C ALA A 61 -14.57 -13.72 -3.55
N SER A 62 -13.30 -14.02 -3.25
CA SER A 62 -12.80 -14.30 -1.91
C SER A 62 -12.88 -13.05 -1.04
N THR A 63 -12.42 -11.90 -1.52
CA THR A 63 -12.53 -10.62 -0.82
C THR A 63 -13.99 -10.25 -0.56
N ASN A 64 -14.87 -10.45 -1.56
CA ASN A 64 -16.31 -10.21 -1.43
C ASN A 64 -16.97 -11.09 -0.34
N ARG A 65 -16.51 -12.34 -0.19
CA ARG A 65 -16.95 -13.22 0.90
C ARG A 65 -16.53 -12.67 2.27
N GLY A 66 -15.32 -12.12 2.37
CA GLY A 66 -14.83 -11.44 3.58
C GLY A 66 -15.70 -10.24 3.95
N PHE A 67 -15.99 -9.37 2.97
CA PHE A 67 -16.89 -8.22 3.17
C PHE A 67 -18.27 -8.65 3.64
N LYS A 68 -18.84 -9.71 3.07
CA LYS A 68 -20.13 -10.24 3.52
C LYS A 68 -20.13 -10.62 5.01
N ALA A 69 -19.06 -11.24 5.51
CA ALA A 69 -18.95 -11.63 6.92
C ALA A 69 -18.78 -10.41 7.84
N ILE A 70 -17.94 -9.45 7.45
CA ILE A 70 -17.71 -8.20 8.18
C ILE A 70 -19.01 -7.38 8.24
N TYR A 71 -19.64 -7.14 7.10
CA TYR A 71 -20.86 -6.35 6.96
C TYR A 71 -21.99 -6.90 7.84
N ALA A 72 -22.25 -8.21 7.76
CA ALA A 72 -23.30 -8.85 8.55
C ALA A 72 -22.97 -8.91 10.07
N SER A 73 -21.73 -8.64 10.46
CA SER A 73 -21.31 -8.54 11.86
C SER A 73 -21.34 -7.12 12.42
N GLY A 74 -21.65 -6.11 11.59
CA GLY A 74 -21.74 -4.71 12.02
C GLY A 74 -20.69 -3.79 11.39
N GLY A 75 -19.80 -4.32 10.54
CA GLY A 75 -18.76 -3.55 9.87
C GLY A 75 -17.39 -3.69 10.52
N ALA A 76 -16.43 -2.95 9.98
CA ALA A 76 -15.07 -2.82 10.49
C ALA A 76 -14.82 -1.39 10.95
N GLU A 77 -13.87 -1.22 11.86
CA GLU A 77 -13.36 0.07 12.31
C GLU A 77 -11.88 0.21 11.92
N SER A 78 -11.42 1.44 11.67
CA SER A 78 -10.03 1.72 11.37
C SER A 78 -9.49 2.97 12.04
N VAL A 79 -8.20 2.91 12.37
CA VAL A 79 -7.43 4.03 12.89
C VAL A 79 -6.20 4.23 12.02
N LEU A 80 -6.03 5.46 11.54
CA LEU A 80 -4.80 5.90 10.89
C LEU A 80 -3.99 6.69 11.92
N PHE A 81 -2.80 6.19 12.25
CA PHE A 81 -1.97 6.73 13.34
C PHE A 81 -0.67 7.38 12.86
N ASN A 82 -0.37 7.32 11.57
CA ASN A 82 0.76 8.03 10.96
C ASN A 82 0.49 8.34 9.47
N ASP A 83 0.95 9.51 9.00
CA ASP A 83 0.79 10.01 7.63
C ASP A 83 2.07 10.77 7.20
N SER A 84 3.09 10.03 6.79
CA SER A 84 4.40 10.60 6.50
C SER A 84 5.15 9.83 5.43
N MET A 85 5.30 10.42 4.24
CA MET A 85 6.18 9.88 3.21
C MET A 85 7.63 10.22 3.51
N THR A 86 8.57 9.38 3.07
CA THR A 86 9.98 9.53 3.41
C THR A 86 10.92 9.59 2.22
N ARG A 87 11.98 10.39 2.37
CA ARG A 87 13.14 10.42 1.48
C ARG A 87 14.40 10.45 2.33
N ALA A 88 15.40 9.66 1.93
CA ALA A 88 16.63 9.57 2.69
C ALA A 88 17.88 9.73 1.83
N PRO A 89 18.45 10.95 1.71
CA PRO A 89 19.76 11.17 1.13
C PRO A 89 20.87 10.52 1.95
N ILE A 90 21.97 10.24 1.25
CA ILE A 90 23.25 9.85 1.83
C ILE A 90 24.26 10.97 1.56
N VAL A 91 24.90 11.43 2.62
CA VAL A 91 26.01 12.38 2.57
C VAL A 91 27.24 11.77 3.24
N ARG A 92 28.41 12.35 2.98
CA ARG A 92 29.70 11.83 3.42
C ARG A 92 30.62 12.97 3.84
N PHE A 93 31.44 12.68 4.83
CA PHE A 93 32.46 13.59 5.34
C PHE A 93 33.85 12.96 5.32
N HIS A 94 34.88 13.74 5.66
CA HIS A 94 36.24 13.25 5.83
C HIS A 94 36.42 12.38 7.09
N SER A 95 35.55 12.53 8.11
CA SER A 95 35.63 11.79 9.37
C SER A 95 34.24 11.51 9.97
N VAL A 96 34.16 10.51 10.85
CA VAL A 96 32.94 10.20 11.62
C VAL A 96 32.53 11.34 12.54
N VAL A 97 33.49 12.10 13.08
CA VAL A 97 33.22 13.24 13.96
C VAL A 97 32.46 14.34 13.21
N ARG A 98 32.85 14.66 11.98
CA ARG A 98 32.12 15.62 11.13
C ARG A 98 30.72 15.12 10.78
N ALA A 99 30.57 13.84 10.41
CA ALA A 99 29.25 13.25 10.18
C ALA A 99 28.35 13.33 11.41
N ALA A 100 28.91 13.11 12.62
CA ALA A 100 28.20 13.26 13.88
C ALA A 100 27.80 14.70 14.18
N GLN A 101 28.65 15.69 13.85
CA GLN A 101 28.30 17.10 13.98
C GLN A 101 27.08 17.47 13.14
N LEU A 102 27.00 17.01 11.88
CA LEU A 102 25.79 17.23 11.07
C LEU A 102 24.57 16.49 11.65
N LYS A 103 24.73 15.25 12.12
CA LYS A 103 23.64 14.52 12.80
C LYS A 103 23.07 15.32 13.96
N PHE A 104 23.94 15.79 14.87
CA PHE A 104 23.51 16.54 16.04
C PHE A 104 22.93 17.91 15.67
N PHE A 105 23.44 18.55 14.62
CA PHE A 105 22.86 19.78 14.11
C PHE A 105 21.44 19.57 13.60
N VAL A 106 21.21 18.55 12.77
CA VAL A 106 19.92 18.27 12.12
C VAL A 106 18.86 17.75 13.09
N GLU A 107 19.28 16.97 14.10
CA GLU A 107 18.36 16.43 15.12
C GLU A 107 18.16 17.37 16.32
N ASN A 108 18.85 18.51 16.37
CA ASN A 108 18.64 19.51 17.42
C ASN A 108 17.30 20.23 17.20
N PRO A 109 16.35 20.18 18.15
CA PRO A 109 15.06 20.88 18.03
C PRO A 109 15.18 22.37 17.75
N LEU A 110 16.25 23.03 18.23
CA LEU A 110 16.49 24.47 17.99
C LEU A 110 16.76 24.80 16.52
N ASN A 111 17.21 23.82 15.72
CA ASN A 111 17.51 24.00 14.30
C ASN A 111 16.36 23.52 13.39
N PHE A 112 15.39 22.80 13.94
CA PHE A 112 14.33 22.18 13.14
C PHE A 112 13.52 23.22 12.35
N ASP A 113 13.16 24.34 12.98
CA ASP A 113 12.35 25.38 12.32
C ASP A 113 13.05 25.97 11.09
N ALA A 114 14.37 26.20 11.15
CA ALA A 114 15.13 26.68 10.00
C ALA A 114 15.12 25.67 8.85
N LEU A 115 15.34 24.38 9.16
CA LEU A 115 15.30 23.30 8.17
C LEU A 115 13.90 23.12 7.58
N ALA A 116 12.86 23.22 8.42
CA ALA A 116 11.47 23.13 8.02
C ALA A 116 11.06 24.29 7.12
N VAL A 117 11.49 25.52 7.40
CA VAL A 117 11.24 26.67 6.51
C VAL A 117 11.83 26.42 5.13
N VAL A 118 13.09 26.00 5.04
CA VAL A 118 13.75 25.70 3.76
C VAL A 118 13.02 24.59 2.99
N PHE A 119 12.65 23.51 3.68
CA PHE A 119 11.90 22.41 3.06
C PHE A 119 10.52 22.87 2.56
N ASN A 120 9.75 23.55 3.41
CA ASN A 120 8.35 23.90 3.19
C ASN A 120 8.20 24.95 2.08
N MET A 121 9.23 25.74 1.78
CA MET A 121 9.21 26.66 0.63
C MET A 121 9.12 25.94 -0.72
N SER A 122 9.45 24.65 -0.78
CA SER A 122 9.45 23.88 -2.02
C SER A 122 8.04 23.53 -2.55
N SER A 123 7.02 23.54 -1.67
CA SER A 123 5.65 23.10 -1.96
C SER A 123 4.63 23.65 -0.96
N ARG A 124 3.39 23.90 -1.43
CA ARG A 124 2.28 24.30 -0.55
C ARG A 124 1.72 23.15 0.31
N PHE A 125 1.99 21.90 -0.08
CA PHE A 125 1.43 20.71 0.56
C PHE A 125 2.47 19.90 1.33
N ALA A 126 3.75 20.01 0.96
CA ALA A 126 4.80 19.30 1.66
C ALA A 126 5.11 20.01 2.97
N LYS A 127 5.06 19.29 4.08
CA LYS A 127 5.55 19.82 5.36
C LYS A 127 6.56 18.85 5.95
N LEU A 128 7.72 19.36 6.33
CA LEU A 128 8.71 18.59 7.08
C LEU A 128 8.18 18.32 8.49
N GLU A 129 8.28 17.07 8.94
CA GLU A 129 7.81 16.64 10.26
C GLU A 129 8.96 16.20 11.15
N LYS A 130 9.93 15.47 10.59
CA LYS A 130 11.07 14.95 11.33
C LYS A 130 12.21 14.63 10.38
N ILE A 131 13.45 14.74 10.87
CA ILE A 131 14.63 14.16 10.23
C ILE A 131 15.27 13.20 11.21
N ARG A 132 15.46 11.94 10.80
CA ARG A 132 16.16 10.93 11.57
C ARG A 132 17.45 10.55 10.87
N CYS A 133 18.56 10.58 11.58
CA CYS A 133 19.85 10.29 11.03
C CYS A 133 20.41 8.94 11.49
N ALA A 134 21.03 8.20 10.57
CA ALA A 134 21.84 7.02 10.86
C ALA A 134 23.28 7.22 10.34
N ILE A 135 24.28 6.90 11.18
CA ILE A 135 25.71 7.01 10.82
C ILE A 135 26.25 5.62 10.48
N ALA A 136 27.02 5.52 9.40
CA ALA A 136 27.82 4.35 9.07
C ALA A 136 29.23 4.80 8.67
N GLY A 137 30.16 4.74 9.61
CA GLY A 137 31.50 5.31 9.45
C GLY A 137 31.43 6.82 9.18
N ARG A 138 31.98 7.28 8.06
CA ARG A 138 31.94 8.69 7.65
C ARG A 138 30.75 9.06 6.75
N ASN A 139 29.79 8.14 6.57
CA ASN A 139 28.54 8.39 5.85
C ASN A 139 27.42 8.71 6.85
N LEU A 140 26.51 9.59 6.45
CA LEU A 140 25.29 9.94 7.18
C LEU A 140 24.08 9.75 6.26
N TYR A 141 23.08 9.02 6.75
CA TYR A 141 21.80 8.81 6.07
C TYR A 141 20.75 9.64 6.80
N LEU A 142 20.15 10.61 6.12
CA LEU A 142 19.18 11.53 6.72
C LEU A 142 17.78 11.17 6.23
N ARG A 143 16.97 10.47 7.03
CA ARG A 143 15.60 10.11 6.68
C ARG A 143 14.65 11.26 7.03
N PHE A 144 14.22 12.00 6.01
CA PHE A 144 13.21 13.04 6.12
C PHE A 144 11.82 12.40 6.10
N SER A 145 10.97 12.79 7.03
CA SER A 145 9.56 12.42 7.17
C SER A 145 8.71 13.65 6.91
N CYS A 146 7.76 13.55 5.97
CA CYS A 146 7.02 14.69 5.47
C CYS A 146 5.57 14.32 5.15
N SER A 147 4.61 15.19 5.47
CA SER A 147 3.26 15.11 4.91
C SER A 147 3.24 15.63 3.48
N THR A 148 2.33 15.10 2.66
CA THR A 148 2.31 15.31 1.20
C THR A 148 0.93 15.67 0.65
N GLY A 149 -0.02 15.97 1.53
CA GLY A 149 -1.43 16.12 1.18
C GLY A 149 -1.99 14.84 0.56
N ASP A 150 -2.70 14.99 -0.57
CA ASP A 150 -3.34 13.86 -1.26
C ASP A 150 -2.45 13.17 -2.31
N ALA A 151 -1.25 13.69 -2.55
CA ALA A 151 -0.28 13.00 -3.38
C ALA A 151 0.45 11.94 -2.55
N MET A 152 0.83 10.83 -3.17
CA MET A 152 1.79 9.88 -2.57
C MET A 152 3.13 10.59 -2.28
N GLY A 153 3.51 11.54 -3.14
CA GLY A 153 4.39 12.65 -2.76
C GLY A 153 5.88 12.48 -3.04
N MET A 154 6.32 11.39 -3.67
CA MET A 154 7.75 11.12 -3.88
C MET A 154 8.53 12.21 -4.63
N ASN A 155 7.95 12.81 -5.67
CA ASN A 155 8.58 13.91 -6.39
C ASN A 155 8.62 15.19 -5.54
N MET A 156 7.54 15.43 -4.80
CA MET A 156 7.37 16.61 -3.95
C MET A 156 8.40 16.64 -2.83
N ILE A 157 8.56 15.51 -2.11
CA ILE A 157 9.52 15.42 -1.01
C ILE A 157 10.96 15.40 -1.51
N SER A 158 11.26 14.79 -2.66
CA SER A 158 12.62 14.80 -3.22
C SER A 158 13.07 16.24 -3.51
N LYS A 159 12.17 17.08 -4.02
CA LYS A 159 12.45 18.51 -4.23
C LYS A 159 12.69 19.25 -2.92
N GLY A 160 11.85 19.04 -1.90
CA GLY A 160 12.03 19.67 -0.60
C GLY A 160 13.33 19.26 0.09
N VAL A 161 13.67 17.97 0.03
CA VAL A 161 14.94 17.45 0.55
C VAL A 161 16.11 18.06 -0.19
N GLN A 162 16.05 18.20 -1.52
CA GLN A 162 17.12 18.84 -2.31
C GLN A 162 17.40 20.27 -1.82
N CYS A 163 16.36 21.07 -1.56
CA CYS A 163 16.52 22.42 -1.00
C CYS A 163 17.22 22.41 0.37
N VAL A 164 16.86 21.48 1.25
CA VAL A 164 17.51 21.35 2.57
C VAL A 164 18.97 20.90 2.43
N ILE A 165 19.27 19.98 1.51
CA ILE A 165 20.63 19.53 1.25
C ILE A 165 21.50 20.68 0.73
N GLU A 166 20.99 21.50 -0.20
CA GLU A 166 21.69 22.68 -0.70
C GLU A 166 21.96 23.71 0.41
N PHE A 167 20.98 23.94 1.29
CA PHE A 167 21.16 24.76 2.49
C PHE A 167 22.25 24.20 3.40
N LEU A 168 22.22 22.89 3.69
CA LEU A 168 23.21 22.24 4.54
C LEU A 168 24.60 22.23 3.92
N GLN A 169 24.75 22.20 2.59
CA GLN A 169 26.05 22.32 1.93
C GLN A 169 26.69 23.71 2.12
N ASN A 170 25.90 24.77 2.31
CA ASN A 170 26.45 26.09 2.64
C ASN A 170 26.99 26.13 4.08
N GLU A 171 26.28 25.51 5.02
CA GLU A 171 26.69 25.45 6.44
C GLU A 171 27.80 24.41 6.71
N PHE A 172 27.83 23.34 5.92
CA PHE A 172 28.80 22.25 5.97
C PHE A 172 29.48 22.10 4.59
N PRO A 173 30.39 23.00 4.20
CA PRO A 173 31.00 23.02 2.86
C PRO A 173 31.89 21.80 2.56
N ASP A 174 32.30 21.06 3.60
CA ASP A 174 33.02 19.79 3.48
C ASP A 174 32.10 18.56 3.30
N MET A 175 30.78 18.77 3.22
CA MET A 175 29.78 17.71 2.99
C MET A 175 29.73 17.30 1.52
N GLU A 176 30.06 16.03 1.25
CA GLU A 176 29.87 15.39 -0.04
C GLU A 176 28.46 14.79 -0.12
N VAL A 177 27.65 15.20 -1.09
CA VAL A 177 26.34 14.58 -1.35
C VAL A 177 26.56 13.36 -2.25
N VAL A 178 26.48 12.17 -1.66
CA VAL A 178 26.66 10.90 -2.39
C VAL A 178 25.42 10.56 -3.22
N GLY A 179 24.23 10.91 -2.73
CA GLY A 179 23.00 10.78 -3.50
C GLY A 179 21.74 11.16 -2.73
N ILE A 180 20.69 11.58 -3.44
CA ILE A 180 19.41 11.98 -2.85
C ILE A 180 18.59 10.80 -2.29
N SER A 181 18.92 9.58 -2.70
CA SER A 181 18.35 8.33 -2.18
C SER A 181 19.47 7.35 -1.83
N GLY A 182 19.78 7.24 -0.54
CA GLY A 182 20.73 6.29 0.03
C GLY A 182 20.07 4.99 0.50
N ASN A 183 18.93 4.60 -0.08
CA ASN A 183 18.12 3.44 0.29
C ASN A 183 17.62 3.39 1.75
N PHE A 184 17.80 4.43 2.56
CA PHE A 184 17.28 4.49 3.95
C PHE A 184 15.86 5.10 4.05
N CYS A 185 15.16 5.26 2.91
CA CYS A 185 13.78 5.74 2.88
C CYS A 185 12.85 4.74 3.56
N SER A 186 12.81 3.44 3.21
CA SER A 186 13.26 2.81 1.95
C SER A 186 12.13 2.85 0.92
N ASP A 187 12.40 2.76 -0.38
CA ASP A 187 11.36 2.86 -1.41
C ASP A 187 11.39 1.68 -2.36
N LYS A 188 10.33 0.87 -2.42
CA LYS A 188 10.22 -0.34 -3.27
C LYS A 188 11.24 -1.43 -2.91
N LYS A 189 11.67 -1.51 -1.64
CA LYS A 189 12.57 -2.55 -1.13
C LYS A 189 12.14 -2.97 0.27
N ALA A 190 12.03 -4.28 0.52
CA ALA A 190 11.72 -4.78 1.85
C ALA A 190 12.75 -4.28 2.88
N ALA A 191 12.31 -3.47 3.84
CA ALA A 191 13.18 -2.78 4.78
C ALA A 191 12.54 -2.62 6.16
N ALA A 192 13.28 -3.00 7.21
CA ALA A 192 12.80 -2.99 8.58
C ALA A 192 12.46 -1.59 9.09
N VAL A 193 13.15 -0.56 8.58
CA VAL A 193 12.86 0.82 8.93
C VAL A 193 11.42 1.22 8.57
N ASN A 194 10.86 0.71 7.48
CA ASN A 194 9.47 1.00 7.10
C ASN A 194 8.46 0.19 7.93
N TRP A 195 8.84 -1.02 8.35
CA TRP A 195 8.04 -1.82 9.28
C TRP A 195 7.95 -1.17 10.67
N ILE A 196 9.08 -0.68 11.19
CA ILE A 196 9.20 -0.19 12.56
C ILE A 196 8.75 1.27 12.67
N GLU A 197 9.16 2.12 11.75
CA GLU A 197 8.95 3.58 11.83
C GLU A 197 7.80 4.06 10.94
N GLY A 198 7.21 3.17 10.15
CA GLY A 198 6.21 3.50 9.13
C GLY A 198 6.79 4.22 7.91
N ARG A 199 5.97 4.31 6.86
CA ARG A 199 6.21 5.09 5.64
C ARG A 199 4.93 5.25 4.82
N GLY A 200 4.57 6.47 4.43
CA GLY A 200 3.23 6.72 3.89
C GLY A 200 2.22 6.70 5.03
N LYS A 201 1.17 5.88 4.93
CA LYS A 201 0.11 5.78 5.93
C LYS A 201 0.28 4.53 6.78
N SER A 202 0.20 4.69 8.09
CA SER A 202 0.13 3.57 9.03
C SER A 202 -1.31 3.42 9.52
N VAL A 203 -1.91 2.27 9.24
CA VAL A 203 -3.33 1.99 9.50
C VAL A 203 -3.49 0.67 10.24
N THR A 204 -4.34 0.66 11.26
CA THR A 204 -4.88 -0.56 11.87
C THR A 204 -6.37 -0.63 11.55
N CYS A 205 -6.86 -1.79 11.17
CA CYS A 205 -8.27 -2.04 10.92
C CYS A 205 -8.69 -3.35 11.60
N GLU A 206 -9.87 -3.35 12.24
CA GLU A 206 -10.37 -4.49 12.99
C GLU A 206 -11.88 -4.72 12.79
N ALA A 207 -12.31 -5.93 13.11
CA ALA A 207 -13.72 -6.32 13.16
C ALA A 207 -13.93 -7.48 14.13
N VAL A 208 -15.12 -7.56 14.70
CA VAL A 208 -15.60 -8.76 15.42
C VAL A 208 -16.58 -9.50 14.50
N ILE A 209 -16.31 -10.78 14.23
CA ILE A 209 -17.10 -11.63 13.35
C ILE A 209 -17.90 -12.62 14.19
N LYS A 210 -19.22 -12.55 14.09
CA LYS A 210 -20.13 -13.41 14.86
C LYS A 210 -19.89 -14.89 14.58
N GLU A 211 -19.94 -15.74 15.60
CA GLU A 211 -19.70 -17.19 15.51
C GLU A 211 -20.53 -17.82 14.38
N GLU A 212 -21.82 -17.45 14.30
CA GLU A 212 -22.71 -17.99 13.29
C GLU A 212 -22.28 -17.63 11.87
N LEU A 213 -21.63 -16.49 11.65
CA LEU A 213 -21.14 -16.05 10.35
C LEU A 213 -19.80 -16.71 10.01
N VAL A 214 -18.95 -16.96 11.02
CA VAL A 214 -17.76 -17.81 10.85
C VAL A 214 -18.18 -19.20 10.34
N ARG A 215 -19.22 -19.79 10.94
CA ARG A 215 -19.74 -21.10 10.50
C ARG A 215 -20.48 -21.04 9.15
N LYS A 216 -21.43 -20.11 9.00
CA LYS A 216 -22.35 -20.07 7.83
C LYS A 216 -21.70 -19.46 6.60
N VAL A 217 -20.88 -18.42 6.72
CA VAL A 217 -20.28 -17.72 5.58
C VAL A 217 -18.87 -18.23 5.30
N LEU A 218 -18.05 -18.33 6.34
CA LEU A 218 -16.62 -18.67 6.21
C LEU A 218 -16.36 -20.18 6.23
N LYS A 219 -17.35 -20.97 6.63
CA LYS A 219 -17.35 -22.45 6.60
C LYS A 219 -16.25 -23.07 7.48
N THR A 220 -15.98 -22.45 8.62
CA THR A 220 -14.99 -22.91 9.62
C THR A 220 -15.48 -22.55 11.04
N ASP A 221 -14.59 -22.57 12.02
CA ASP A 221 -14.82 -22.22 13.42
C ASP A 221 -13.69 -21.31 13.93
N VAL A 222 -13.95 -20.63 15.06
CA VAL A 222 -13.05 -19.62 15.63
C VAL A 222 -11.72 -20.23 16.08
N ASP A 223 -11.75 -21.37 16.78
CA ASP A 223 -10.54 -22.04 17.29
C ASP A 223 -9.59 -22.41 16.15
N SER A 224 -10.13 -22.99 15.06
CA SER A 224 -9.38 -23.32 13.87
C SER A 224 -8.71 -22.09 13.22
N LEU A 225 -9.41 -20.95 13.18
CA LEU A 225 -8.87 -19.70 12.63
C LEU A 225 -7.75 -19.11 13.50
N VAL A 226 -7.97 -19.00 14.81
CA VAL A 226 -6.98 -18.50 15.77
C VAL A 226 -5.73 -19.38 15.73
N LYS A 227 -5.91 -20.70 15.83
CA LYS A 227 -4.82 -21.68 15.76
C LYS A 227 -4.06 -21.59 14.45
N LEU A 228 -4.75 -21.48 13.31
CA LEU A 228 -4.10 -21.34 12.02
C LEU A 228 -3.33 -20.01 11.94
N ASN A 229 -3.89 -18.90 12.41
CA ASN A 229 -3.22 -17.59 12.38
C ASN A 229 -1.91 -17.60 13.17
N VAL A 230 -1.93 -18.16 14.39
CA VAL A 230 -0.72 -18.31 15.21
C VAL A 230 0.31 -19.18 14.49
N ASN A 231 -0.07 -20.35 14.00
CA ASN A 231 0.89 -21.29 13.43
C ASN A 231 1.40 -20.86 12.04
N LYS A 232 0.57 -20.20 11.22
CA LYS A 232 0.91 -19.77 9.86
C LYS A 232 1.49 -18.36 9.85
N ASN A 233 0.67 -17.36 10.20
CA ASN A 233 0.99 -15.96 9.98
C ASN A 233 2.03 -15.45 10.98
N LEU A 234 2.08 -16.01 12.20
CA LEU A 234 3.10 -15.67 13.19
C LEU A 234 4.29 -16.64 13.15
N VAL A 235 4.10 -17.88 13.61
CA VAL A 235 5.18 -18.87 13.74
C VAL A 235 5.78 -19.21 12.37
N GLY A 236 4.96 -19.53 11.37
CA GLY A 236 5.44 -19.84 10.02
C GLY A 236 6.27 -18.70 9.41
N SER A 237 5.78 -17.46 9.51
CA SER A 237 6.50 -16.27 9.04
C SER A 237 7.79 -16.03 9.82
N ALA A 238 7.79 -16.25 11.13
CA ALA A 238 9.00 -16.18 11.96
C ALA A 238 10.05 -17.23 11.53
N MET A 239 9.63 -18.47 11.30
CA MET A 239 10.50 -19.54 10.79
C MET A 239 11.06 -19.22 9.40
N ALA A 240 10.31 -18.50 8.57
CA ALA A 240 10.74 -18.06 7.25
C ALA A 240 11.67 -16.83 7.27
N GLY A 241 11.88 -16.19 8.44
CA GLY A 241 12.61 -14.93 8.54
C GLY A 241 11.91 -13.78 7.80
N ALA A 242 10.58 -13.80 7.74
CA ALA A 242 9.79 -12.82 7.01
C ALA A 242 9.92 -11.42 7.64
N LEU A 243 10.11 -10.40 6.79
CA LEU A 243 10.16 -9.00 7.19
C LEU A 243 8.83 -8.32 6.85
N GLY A 244 8.05 -7.96 7.88
CA GLY A 244 6.74 -7.33 7.72
C GLY A 244 5.65 -8.22 7.09
N GLY A 245 5.95 -9.50 6.81
CA GLY A 245 5.07 -10.45 6.13
C GLY A 245 4.32 -11.38 7.10
N PHE A 246 3.72 -10.87 8.16
CA PHE A 246 2.99 -11.65 9.16
C PHE A 246 1.49 -11.78 8.83
N ASN A 247 1.19 -12.14 7.57
CA ASN A 247 -0.14 -12.17 6.99
C ASN A 247 -0.28 -13.31 5.96
N ALA A 248 -1.49 -13.51 5.44
CA ALA A 248 -1.77 -14.53 4.45
C ALA A 248 -1.50 -14.08 3.01
N HIS A 249 -2.12 -12.99 2.58
CA HIS A 249 -2.04 -12.48 1.20
C HIS A 249 -2.35 -10.98 1.08
N ALA A 250 -1.94 -10.15 2.03
CA ALA A 250 -2.15 -8.69 1.95
C ALA A 250 -1.67 -8.10 0.61
N SER A 251 -0.56 -8.63 0.07
CA SER A 251 0.00 -8.27 -1.24
C SER A 251 -0.97 -8.45 -2.41
N ASN A 252 -1.82 -9.49 -2.40
CA ASN A 252 -2.79 -9.72 -3.48
C ASN A 252 -3.83 -8.59 -3.50
N ILE A 253 -4.34 -8.23 -2.32
CA ILE A 253 -5.35 -7.19 -2.18
C ILE A 253 -4.77 -5.81 -2.52
N VAL A 254 -3.61 -5.48 -1.94
CA VAL A 254 -2.91 -4.21 -2.19
C VAL A 254 -2.64 -4.05 -3.69
N SER A 255 -2.06 -5.05 -4.34
CA SER A 255 -1.76 -5.00 -5.78
C SER A 255 -3.03 -4.78 -6.62
N ALA A 256 -4.11 -5.52 -6.32
CA ALA A 256 -5.34 -5.41 -7.09
C ALA A 256 -6.00 -4.03 -6.96
N VAL A 257 -6.04 -3.46 -5.75
CA VAL A 257 -6.56 -2.11 -5.53
C VAL A 257 -5.62 -1.06 -6.12
N PHE A 258 -4.30 -1.24 -6.00
CA PHE A 258 -3.29 -0.30 -6.50
C PHE A 258 -3.38 -0.13 -8.02
N ILE A 259 -3.43 -1.25 -8.75
CA ILE A 259 -3.55 -1.23 -10.21
C ILE A 259 -4.88 -0.60 -10.64
N ALA A 260 -5.98 -0.95 -9.95
CA ALA A 260 -7.30 -0.39 -10.26
C ALA A 260 -7.36 1.12 -10.03
N THR A 261 -6.68 1.63 -9.00
CA THR A 261 -6.77 3.03 -8.56
C THR A 261 -5.58 3.89 -9.00
N GLY A 262 -4.68 3.37 -9.84
CA GLY A 262 -3.59 4.15 -10.43
C GLY A 262 -2.45 4.49 -9.48
N GLN A 263 -2.25 3.66 -8.46
CA GLN A 263 -1.09 3.72 -7.57
C GLN A 263 0.15 3.14 -8.24
N ASP A 264 1.30 3.22 -7.59
CA ASP A 264 2.53 2.59 -8.08
C ASP A 264 2.60 1.12 -7.64
N PRO A 265 2.42 0.13 -8.53
CA PRO A 265 2.37 -1.27 -8.14
C PRO A 265 3.70 -1.79 -7.58
N ALA A 266 4.83 -1.11 -7.86
CA ALA A 266 6.12 -1.52 -7.29
C ALA A 266 6.22 -1.20 -5.78
N GLN A 267 5.39 -0.28 -5.28
CA GLN A 267 5.30 0.04 -3.85
C GLN A 267 4.53 -1.03 -3.05
N ASN A 268 3.91 -2.01 -3.72
CA ASN A 268 3.32 -3.17 -3.07
C ASN A 268 4.30 -3.87 -2.11
N ILE A 269 5.60 -3.89 -2.44
CA ILE A 269 6.65 -4.52 -1.60
C ILE A 269 6.57 -4.08 -0.13
N GLU A 270 6.35 -2.79 0.12
CA GLU A 270 6.31 -2.21 1.46
C GLU A 270 4.87 -1.89 1.89
N SER A 271 4.00 -1.53 0.94
CA SER A 271 2.57 -1.29 1.19
C SER A 271 1.81 -2.55 1.61
N SER A 272 2.33 -3.74 1.30
CA SER A 272 1.79 -5.01 1.78
C SER A 272 2.38 -5.50 3.10
N HIS A 273 3.26 -4.71 3.75
CA HIS A 273 3.66 -5.01 5.11
C HIS A 273 2.40 -5.04 5.99
N CYS A 274 2.16 -6.19 6.62
CA CYS A 274 0.96 -6.42 7.39
C CYS A 274 1.21 -7.50 8.45
N ILE A 275 0.74 -7.24 9.66
CA ILE A 275 0.51 -8.27 10.67
C ILE A 275 -0.99 -8.48 10.83
N THR A 276 -1.41 -9.74 10.73
CA THR A 276 -2.79 -10.18 10.98
C THR A 276 -2.87 -10.91 12.31
N LEU A 277 -3.75 -10.45 13.18
CA LEU A 277 -4.04 -11.08 14.47
C LEU A 277 -5.48 -11.55 14.50
N MET A 278 -5.69 -12.68 15.16
CA MET A 278 -6.99 -13.34 15.31
C MET A 278 -7.08 -13.89 16.73
N GLU A 279 -8.11 -13.50 17.45
CA GLU A 279 -8.34 -13.88 18.83
C GLU A 279 -9.81 -14.26 19.04
N ALA A 280 -10.07 -15.14 20.00
CA ALA A 280 -11.45 -15.44 20.40
C ALA A 280 -11.99 -14.30 21.27
N ASP A 281 -13.15 -13.77 20.90
CA ASP A 281 -13.89 -12.79 21.69
C ASP A 281 -15.21 -13.44 22.15
N GLY A 282 -15.13 -14.15 23.28
CA GLY A 282 -16.16 -15.10 23.68
C GLY A 282 -16.29 -16.23 22.64
N ASN A 283 -17.45 -16.31 21.97
CA ASN A 283 -17.69 -17.26 20.88
C ASN A 283 -17.41 -16.65 19.50
N ASP A 284 -17.23 -15.34 19.43
CA ASP A 284 -16.99 -14.61 18.19
C ASP A 284 -15.48 -14.53 17.90
N LEU A 285 -15.13 -14.06 16.72
CA LEU A 285 -13.75 -13.88 16.28
C LEU A 285 -13.42 -12.39 16.23
N HIS A 286 -12.49 -11.93 17.06
CA HIS A 286 -11.81 -10.66 16.79
C HIS A 286 -10.71 -10.88 15.75
N ILE A 287 -10.67 -10.03 14.73
CA ILE A 287 -9.63 -10.02 13.72
C ILE A 287 -9.14 -8.58 13.52
N SER A 288 -7.82 -8.42 13.42
CA SER A 288 -7.20 -7.15 13.07
C SER A 288 -6.08 -7.30 12.06
N VAL A 289 -5.87 -6.24 11.28
CA VAL A 289 -4.69 -6.04 10.43
C VAL A 289 -4.02 -4.73 10.78
N THR A 290 -2.70 -4.74 10.92
CA THR A 290 -1.90 -3.51 11.06
C THR A 290 -0.92 -3.41 9.92
N MET A 291 -1.01 -2.32 9.16
CA MET A 291 -0.25 -2.03 7.95
C MET A 291 0.51 -0.72 8.13
N PRO A 292 1.81 -0.76 8.52
CA PRO A 292 2.52 0.44 8.94
C PRO A 292 3.01 1.30 7.77
N SER A 293 2.99 0.79 6.53
CA SER A 293 3.67 1.44 5.40
C SER A 293 2.89 1.51 4.09
N ILE A 294 1.59 1.85 4.13
CA ILE A 294 0.75 1.97 2.93
C ILE A 294 1.09 3.26 2.16
N GLU A 295 1.60 3.13 0.94
CA GLU A 295 2.00 4.24 0.09
C GLU A 295 0.95 4.52 -0.98
N VAL A 296 0.04 5.44 -0.70
CA VAL A 296 -1.07 5.78 -1.62
C VAL A 296 -1.19 7.27 -1.85
N GLY A 297 -1.78 7.62 -2.99
CA GLY A 297 -2.19 8.97 -3.34
C GLY A 297 -3.45 8.97 -4.20
N THR A 298 -4.17 10.08 -4.18
CA THR A 298 -5.37 10.30 -4.97
C THR A 298 -5.20 11.44 -5.97
N VAL A 299 -3.98 11.99 -6.05
CA VAL A 299 -3.52 13.00 -7.01
C VAL A 299 -2.13 12.61 -7.53
N GLY A 300 -1.90 12.82 -8.83
CA GLY A 300 -0.62 12.60 -9.49
C GLY A 300 -0.37 11.15 -9.93
N GLY A 301 0.66 10.94 -10.75
CA GLY A 301 0.94 9.63 -11.33
C GLY A 301 -0.25 9.07 -12.13
N GLY A 302 -0.48 7.76 -12.02
CA GLY A 302 -1.53 7.03 -12.74
C GLY A 302 -2.96 7.36 -12.31
N THR A 303 -3.15 8.04 -11.18
CA THR A 303 -4.48 8.43 -10.66
C THR A 303 -5.27 9.32 -11.62
N GLN A 304 -4.58 10.01 -12.53
CA GLN A 304 -5.16 10.93 -13.51
C GLN A 304 -5.72 10.23 -14.75
N LEU A 305 -5.35 8.97 -14.98
CA LEU A 305 -5.83 8.19 -16.13
C LEU A 305 -7.32 7.88 -15.94
N ALA A 306 -8.09 7.92 -17.04
CA ALA A 306 -9.55 7.90 -16.98
C ALA A 306 -10.11 6.69 -16.21
N SER A 307 -9.59 5.48 -16.50
CA SER A 307 -10.05 4.24 -15.84
C SER A 307 -9.73 4.21 -14.35
N GLN A 308 -8.53 4.66 -13.97
CA GLN A 308 -8.07 4.72 -12.58
C GLN A 308 -8.82 5.81 -11.80
N SER A 309 -9.05 6.96 -12.42
CA SER A 309 -9.91 8.02 -11.90
C SER A 309 -11.35 7.55 -11.67
N ALA A 310 -11.91 6.74 -12.56
CA ALA A 310 -13.24 6.16 -12.37
C ALA A 310 -13.29 5.24 -11.14
N CYS A 311 -12.25 4.42 -10.93
CA CYS A 311 -12.13 3.57 -9.74
C CYS A 311 -11.98 4.39 -8.44
N LEU A 312 -11.21 5.48 -8.47
CA LEU A 312 -11.11 6.40 -7.32
C LEU A 312 -12.43 7.15 -7.06
N ASN A 313 -13.19 7.49 -8.11
CA ASN A 313 -14.51 8.11 -7.98
C ASN A 313 -15.52 7.14 -7.36
N LEU A 314 -15.47 5.84 -7.73
CA LEU A 314 -16.32 4.80 -7.13
C LEU A 314 -16.11 4.71 -5.61
N LEU A 315 -14.88 4.93 -5.16
CA LEU A 315 -14.52 4.97 -3.74
C LEU A 315 -14.79 6.34 -3.07
N GLY A 316 -15.19 7.36 -3.83
CA GLY A 316 -15.41 8.72 -3.32
C GLY A 316 -14.15 9.51 -2.97
N VAL A 317 -12.95 9.03 -3.35
CA VAL A 317 -11.65 9.59 -2.90
C VAL A 317 -10.82 10.21 -4.03
N LYS A 318 -11.37 10.41 -5.22
CA LYS A 318 -10.60 10.98 -6.35
C LYS A 318 -10.20 12.44 -6.10
N GLY A 319 -8.94 12.77 -6.37
CA GLY A 319 -8.42 14.13 -6.32
C GLY A 319 -8.02 14.58 -4.92
N ALA A 320 -7.76 15.88 -4.77
CA ALA A 320 -7.44 16.48 -3.48
C ALA A 320 -8.68 16.56 -2.57
N GLY A 321 -8.49 16.34 -1.28
CA GLY A 321 -9.55 16.47 -0.27
C GLY A 321 -10.11 17.89 -0.24
N LYS A 322 -11.43 18.01 -0.23
CA LYS A 322 -12.12 19.32 -0.23
C LYS A 322 -11.96 20.04 1.11
N ASP A 323 -12.07 19.30 2.22
CA ASP A 323 -12.11 19.89 3.56
C ASP A 323 -10.71 20.04 4.16
N SER A 324 -9.82 19.07 3.92
CA SER A 324 -8.43 19.13 4.37
C SER A 324 -7.48 18.38 3.44
N PRO A 325 -6.25 18.91 3.21
CA PRO A 325 -5.24 18.19 2.47
C PRO A 325 -4.94 16.80 3.07
N GLY A 326 -4.87 15.81 2.20
CA GLY A 326 -4.60 14.41 2.56
C GLY A 326 -5.82 13.64 3.04
N LEU A 327 -7.01 14.24 3.11
CA LEU A 327 -8.24 13.55 3.53
C LEU A 327 -8.52 12.33 2.65
N ASN A 328 -8.44 12.51 1.33
CA ASN A 328 -8.77 11.46 0.37
C ASN A 328 -7.70 10.37 0.36
N SER A 329 -6.41 10.74 0.43
CA SER A 329 -5.33 9.74 0.50
C SER A 329 -5.34 8.94 1.80
N ARG A 330 -5.70 9.56 2.94
CA ARG A 330 -5.95 8.86 4.22
C ARG A 330 -7.13 7.90 4.11
N GLN A 331 -8.24 8.33 3.51
CA GLN A 331 -9.41 7.46 3.34
C GLN A 331 -9.11 6.27 2.41
N LEU A 332 -8.37 6.49 1.32
CA LEU A 332 -7.94 5.39 0.44
C LEU A 332 -7.09 4.36 1.20
N ALA A 333 -6.18 4.80 2.09
CA ALA A 333 -5.37 3.88 2.89
C ALA A 333 -6.22 3.04 3.86
N ARG A 334 -7.26 3.64 4.47
CA ARG A 334 -8.23 2.91 5.30
C ARG A 334 -9.00 1.87 4.51
N ILE A 335 -9.49 2.23 3.32
CA ILE A 335 -10.19 1.29 2.42
C ILE A 335 -9.26 0.13 2.02
N VAL A 336 -7.99 0.41 1.71
CA VAL A 336 -6.99 -0.64 1.42
C VAL A 336 -6.83 -1.58 2.61
N ALA A 337 -6.68 -1.05 3.84
CA ALA A 337 -6.56 -1.87 5.04
C ALA A 337 -7.82 -2.70 5.31
N GLY A 338 -9.02 -2.13 5.17
CA GLY A 338 -10.29 -2.87 5.31
C GLY A 338 -10.49 -3.95 4.24
N ALA A 339 -10.04 -3.69 3.01
CA ALA A 339 -10.01 -4.71 1.95
C ALA A 339 -9.03 -5.85 2.30
N VAL A 340 -7.86 -5.52 2.85
CA VAL A 340 -6.88 -6.53 3.32
C VAL A 340 -7.48 -7.36 4.44
N LEU A 341 -8.11 -6.74 5.46
CA LEU A 341 -8.80 -7.43 6.55
C LEU A 341 -9.79 -8.48 6.03
N ALA A 342 -10.64 -8.09 5.07
CA ALA A 342 -11.62 -8.98 4.45
C ALA A 342 -10.96 -10.12 3.65
N GLY A 343 -9.91 -9.79 2.90
CA GLY A 343 -9.10 -10.77 2.18
C GLY A 343 -8.49 -11.80 3.14
N GLU A 344 -7.85 -11.35 4.21
CA GLU A 344 -7.22 -12.20 5.24
C GLU A 344 -8.25 -13.14 5.87
N LEU A 345 -9.36 -12.59 6.35
CA LEU A 345 -10.46 -13.36 6.95
C LEU A 345 -10.92 -14.49 6.02
N SER A 346 -11.15 -14.17 4.76
CA SER A 346 -11.66 -15.15 3.79
C SER A 346 -10.60 -16.19 3.44
N LEU A 347 -9.36 -15.81 3.15
CA LEU A 347 -8.32 -16.78 2.77
C LEU A 347 -7.97 -17.71 3.94
N MET A 348 -7.79 -17.17 5.13
CA MET A 348 -7.52 -17.97 6.33
C MET A 348 -8.64 -18.98 6.58
N SER A 349 -9.89 -18.59 6.39
CA SER A 349 -11.05 -19.49 6.48
C SER A 349 -11.06 -20.60 5.41
N ALA A 350 -10.64 -20.28 4.19
CA ALA A 350 -10.52 -21.29 3.12
C ALA A 350 -9.40 -22.30 3.41
N ILE A 351 -8.30 -21.86 4.04
CA ILE A 351 -7.19 -22.74 4.46
C ILE A 351 -7.64 -23.61 5.64
N ALA A 352 -8.21 -23.02 6.68
CA ALA A 352 -8.66 -23.73 7.88
C ALA A 352 -9.69 -24.83 7.56
N SER A 353 -10.56 -24.59 6.57
CA SER A 353 -11.56 -25.56 6.11
C SER A 353 -11.07 -26.53 5.01
N GLY A 354 -9.82 -26.44 4.57
CA GLY A 354 -9.26 -27.28 3.49
C GLY A 354 -9.87 -27.02 2.10
N GLN A 355 -10.51 -25.87 1.89
CA GLN A 355 -11.24 -25.52 0.66
C GLN A 355 -10.39 -24.78 -0.39
N LEU A 356 -9.16 -24.38 -0.06
CA LEU A 356 -8.31 -23.57 -0.93
C LEU A 356 -8.13 -24.21 -2.31
N VAL A 357 -7.65 -25.45 -2.37
CA VAL A 357 -7.36 -26.16 -3.63
C VAL A 357 -8.62 -26.32 -4.49
N LYS A 358 -9.75 -26.70 -3.88
CA LYS A 358 -11.03 -26.88 -4.59
C LYS A 358 -11.52 -25.57 -5.22
N SER A 359 -11.33 -24.45 -4.52
CA SER A 359 -11.75 -23.12 -5.00
C SER A 359 -10.89 -22.66 -6.18
N HIS A 360 -9.57 -22.75 -6.08
CA HIS A 360 -8.67 -22.43 -7.19
C HIS A 360 -8.94 -23.32 -8.41
N MET A 361 -9.21 -24.61 -8.23
CA MET A 361 -9.53 -25.50 -9.35
C MET A 361 -10.82 -25.14 -10.07
N LYS A 362 -11.80 -24.56 -9.38
CA LYS A 362 -13.10 -24.17 -9.97
C LYS A 362 -13.04 -22.85 -10.75
N TYR A 363 -12.31 -21.85 -10.26
CA TYR A 363 -12.34 -20.50 -10.85
C TYR A 363 -11.02 -20.05 -11.48
N ASN A 364 -9.89 -20.72 -11.21
CA ASN A 364 -8.57 -20.36 -11.73
C ASN A 364 -8.06 -21.31 -12.83
N ARG A 365 -8.91 -22.24 -13.30
CA ARG A 365 -8.67 -23.03 -14.51
C ARG A 365 -9.87 -22.87 -15.43
N SER A 366 -9.64 -22.32 -16.63
CA SER A 366 -10.57 -22.48 -17.74
C SER A 366 -10.69 -23.97 -18.03
N ASN A 367 -11.85 -24.57 -17.83
CA ASN A 367 -12.11 -25.92 -18.27
C ASN A 367 -13.16 -25.87 -19.39
N PRO A 368 -12.76 -25.80 -20.67
CA PRO A 368 -13.69 -25.89 -21.79
C PRO A 368 -14.43 -27.24 -21.83
N ASP A 369 -13.88 -28.28 -21.21
CA ASP A 369 -14.32 -29.67 -21.42
C ASP A 369 -15.28 -30.24 -20.37
N VAL A 370 -15.56 -29.54 -19.26
CA VAL A 370 -16.52 -30.05 -18.25
C VAL A 370 -17.97 -29.77 -18.64
N ALA A 371 -18.21 -28.90 -19.63
CA ALA A 371 -19.54 -28.69 -20.21
C ALA A 371 -20.00 -29.84 -21.12
N ASN A 372 -19.08 -30.69 -21.62
CA ASN A 372 -19.39 -31.78 -22.56
C ASN A 372 -19.44 -33.19 -21.95
N LEU A 373 -19.09 -33.36 -20.67
CA LEU A 373 -19.13 -34.67 -19.99
C LEU A 373 -20.44 -34.94 -19.23
N ALA A 374 -21.36 -33.96 -19.18
CA ALA A 374 -22.70 -34.14 -18.59
C ALA A 374 -23.77 -34.60 -19.61
N SER A 375 -23.42 -34.81 -20.89
CA SER A 375 -24.37 -35.14 -21.96
C SER A 375 -24.24 -36.54 -22.57
N VAL A 376 -23.37 -37.43 -22.07
CA VAL A 376 -23.36 -38.83 -22.52
C VAL A 376 -24.11 -39.70 -21.52
N LYS A 377 -25.41 -39.82 -21.78
CA LYS A 377 -26.38 -40.64 -21.04
C LYS A 377 -26.07 -42.14 -21.11
N HIS A 378 -26.49 -42.83 -20.05
CA HIS A 378 -27.11 -44.15 -20.11
C HIS A 378 -27.70 -44.50 -21.49
N ARG A 379 -27.14 -45.55 -22.09
CA ARG A 379 -27.88 -46.63 -22.75
C ARG A 379 -27.14 -47.93 -22.53
#